data_AF-A0A534WRK0-F1
#
_entry.id   AF-A0A534WRK0-F1
#
_cell.length_a   1.000
_cell.length_b   1.000
_cell.length_c   1.000
_cell.angle_alpha   90.00
_cell.angle_beta   90.00
_cell.angle_gamma   90.00
#
_symmetry.space_group_name_H-M   'P 1'
#
loop_
_entity.id
_entity.type
_entity.pdbx_description
1 polymer ?
#
loop_
_entity_poly.entity_id
_entity_poly.type
_entity_poly.pdbx_seq_one_letter_code
_entity_poly.pdbx_strand_id
1 'polypeptide(L)'
;MTMDTVKPPRRARTTVSLFGNFGTHNLGNEYTLQAIIHNVHKYLPQAKVNCICTSPREVTASHEVPAFPISDRLVKAPAGEERRGGNGAVAKFIRRLLVRLPRELARWVEAFRALKGTRMLVMTGTGMLGDFGIGPFDLHYEILKWSLLAKARRSKLLFVSVGAGPIAHPLSRLIVQWALSLADYRSYRDDFSKHYLASIGFDTQNDFVYPDLAFSLKPELPGPSRRDGGGRVVGLGLMDYYGNDPTGNSSEATYQQYLEKVTTFLAWLLERKYTVRLLIGDATYDTRIRGDVVKKLQERAFRYDERQIVDEPVGSVEELIDQLAATDAVVATRFHNLVLALMLNKPVVALSYHEKIASLMAGAGMAEYCQSIHGLEVDSLVQQFVKLEQNSQILKSSLEQTVEKYRETLDRQYVRIFRDEVELEQRPDGRNGTGTDG
;
A
#
# COMPACT_ATOMS: atom_id res chain seq x y z
N MET A 1 -13.90 -60.16 -5.21
CA MET A 1 -13.47 -59.16 -6.22
C MET A 1 -13.87 -57.79 -5.70
N THR A 2 -12.96 -57.14 -5.02
CA THR A 2 -13.11 -55.78 -4.48
C THR A 2 -13.05 -54.79 -5.63
N MET A 3 -14.13 -54.04 -5.85
CA MET A 3 -14.14 -52.90 -6.75
C MET A 3 -13.27 -51.81 -6.15
N ASP A 4 -12.06 -51.64 -6.72
CA ASP A 4 -11.21 -50.49 -6.46
C ASP A 4 -11.95 -49.22 -6.92
N THR A 5 -12.43 -48.44 -5.95
CA THR A 5 -12.88 -47.07 -6.18
C THR A 5 -11.67 -46.24 -6.57
N VAL A 6 -11.44 -46.09 -7.88
CA VAL A 6 -10.49 -45.13 -8.43
C VAL A 6 -10.94 -43.74 -7.99
N LYS A 7 -10.24 -43.15 -7.01
CA LYS A 7 -10.40 -41.74 -6.64
C LYS A 7 -10.15 -40.89 -7.89
N PRO A 8 -11.06 -39.97 -8.27
CA PRO A 8 -10.78 -39.05 -9.35
C PRO A 8 -9.51 -38.25 -9.03
N PRO A 9 -8.68 -37.90 -10.02
CA PRO A 9 -7.48 -37.12 -9.79
C PRO A 9 -7.88 -35.79 -9.14
N ARG A 10 -7.36 -35.53 -7.93
CA ARG A 10 -7.52 -34.24 -7.25
C ARG A 10 -6.98 -33.15 -8.17
N ARG A 11 -7.85 -32.30 -8.72
CA ARG A 11 -7.45 -31.04 -9.35
C ARG A 11 -6.45 -30.33 -8.44
N ALA A 12 -5.28 -29.99 -8.97
CA ALA A 12 -4.32 -29.20 -8.22
C ALA A 12 -4.96 -27.82 -7.96
N ARG A 13 -5.38 -27.57 -6.72
CA ARG A 13 -5.92 -26.26 -6.30
C ARG A 13 -4.92 -25.16 -6.68
N THR A 14 -5.38 -24.17 -7.43
CA THR A 14 -4.58 -22.98 -7.79
C THR A 14 -4.05 -22.35 -6.51
N THR A 15 -2.75 -22.11 -6.44
CA THR A 15 -2.15 -21.37 -5.31
C THR A 15 -1.69 -20.02 -5.81
N VAL A 16 -2.22 -18.96 -5.22
CA VAL A 16 -1.86 -17.56 -5.48
C VAL A 16 -1.00 -17.05 -4.33
N SER A 17 0.23 -16.66 -4.65
CA SER A 17 1.17 -16.07 -3.71
C SER A 17 1.17 -14.56 -3.85
N LEU A 18 0.91 -13.82 -2.77
CA LEU A 18 0.85 -12.36 -2.74
C LEU A 18 2.14 -11.80 -2.17
N PHE A 19 2.87 -10.98 -2.93
CA PHE A 19 4.11 -10.36 -2.52
C PHE A 19 3.90 -8.88 -2.20
N GLY A 20 4.37 -8.41 -1.03
CA GLY A 20 4.31 -6.99 -0.68
C GLY A 20 4.70 -6.65 0.76
N ASN A 21 4.76 -5.36 1.06
CA ASN A 21 5.11 -4.85 2.39
C ASN A 21 3.89 -4.87 3.34
N PHE A 22 3.60 -6.04 3.91
CA PHE A 22 2.43 -6.29 4.76
C PHE A 22 2.79 -6.62 6.22
N GLY A 23 1.84 -6.42 7.14
CA GLY A 23 2.02 -6.66 8.56
C GLY A 23 2.98 -5.68 9.26
N THR A 24 3.15 -4.49 8.70
CA THR A 24 4.05 -3.45 9.23
C THR A 24 3.32 -2.32 9.96
N HIS A 25 2.02 -2.51 10.25
CA HIS A 25 1.11 -1.47 10.79
C HIS A 25 0.98 -0.22 9.90
N ASN A 26 1.38 -0.34 8.62
CA ASN A 26 0.98 0.60 7.58
C ASN A 26 -0.43 0.23 7.14
N LEU A 27 -1.42 0.94 7.69
CA LEU A 27 -2.85 0.60 7.54
C LEU A 27 -3.30 0.58 6.08
N GLY A 28 -2.65 1.38 5.24
CA GLY A 28 -2.91 1.40 3.81
C GLY A 28 -2.50 0.15 3.04
N ASN A 29 -1.27 -0.33 3.29
CA ASN A 29 -0.80 -1.58 2.67
C ASN A 29 -1.63 -2.77 3.16
N GLU A 30 -2.08 -2.72 4.42
CA GLU A 30 -2.93 -3.73 5.01
C GLU A 30 -4.29 -3.81 4.30
N TYR A 31 -4.90 -2.65 4.02
CA TYR A 31 -6.15 -2.61 3.24
C TYR A 31 -5.96 -3.08 1.79
N THR A 32 -4.82 -2.74 1.18
CA THR A 32 -4.45 -3.25 -0.16
C THR A 32 -4.37 -4.77 -0.16
N LEU A 33 -3.83 -5.38 0.91
CA LEU A 33 -3.77 -6.83 1.08
C LEU A 33 -5.17 -7.43 1.23
N GLN A 34 -6.01 -6.87 2.11
CA GLN A 34 -7.41 -7.30 2.25
C GLN A 34 -8.14 -7.28 0.91
N ALA A 35 -7.95 -6.21 0.13
CA ALA A 35 -8.59 -6.03 -1.16
C ALA A 35 -8.24 -7.12 -2.16
N ILE A 36 -6.96 -7.48 -2.29
CA ILE A 36 -6.57 -8.54 -3.22
C ILE A 36 -6.94 -9.93 -2.69
N ILE A 37 -6.88 -10.19 -1.37
CA ILE A 37 -7.33 -11.47 -0.79
C ILE A 37 -8.82 -11.68 -1.08
N HIS A 38 -9.65 -10.66 -0.82
CA HIS A 38 -11.08 -10.68 -1.12
C HIS A 38 -11.33 -11.01 -2.60
N ASN A 39 -10.65 -10.31 -3.51
CA ASN A 39 -10.84 -10.53 -4.94
C ASN A 39 -10.30 -11.88 -5.42
N VAL A 40 -9.22 -12.42 -4.85
CA VAL A 40 -8.80 -13.79 -5.15
C VAL A 40 -9.89 -14.78 -4.76
N HIS A 41 -10.50 -14.66 -3.58
CA HIS A 41 -11.60 -15.55 -3.18
C HIS A 41 -12.88 -15.34 -4.01
N LYS A 42 -13.18 -14.09 -4.42
CA LYS A 42 -14.31 -13.75 -5.31
C LYS A 42 -14.18 -14.44 -6.67
N TYR A 43 -13.01 -14.36 -7.30
CA TYR A 43 -12.79 -14.84 -8.67
C TYR A 43 -12.27 -16.28 -8.74
N LEU A 44 -11.56 -16.77 -7.71
CA LEU A 44 -10.97 -18.10 -7.60
C LEU A 44 -11.32 -18.75 -6.26
N PRO A 45 -12.59 -19.15 -6.04
CA PRO A 45 -13.08 -19.60 -4.74
C PRO A 45 -12.42 -20.88 -4.23
N GLN A 46 -11.79 -21.68 -5.10
CA GLN A 46 -11.06 -22.89 -4.72
C GLN A 46 -9.55 -22.68 -4.57
N ALA A 47 -9.06 -21.46 -4.84
CA ALA A 47 -7.64 -21.15 -4.74
C ALA A 47 -7.18 -21.10 -3.28
N LYS A 48 -5.94 -21.54 -3.06
CA LYS A 48 -5.23 -21.26 -1.81
C LYS A 48 -4.50 -19.93 -1.96
N VAL A 49 -4.57 -19.11 -0.92
CA VAL A 49 -3.81 -17.85 -0.83
C VAL A 49 -2.69 -18.02 0.17
N ASN A 50 -1.51 -17.51 -0.16
CA ASN A 50 -0.42 -17.30 0.80
C ASN A 50 0.28 -15.97 0.51
N CYS A 51 1.06 -15.49 1.48
CA CYS A 51 1.75 -14.20 1.39
C CYS A 51 3.27 -14.36 1.48
N ILE A 52 3.99 -13.52 0.77
CA ILE A 52 5.43 -13.31 0.88
C ILE A 52 5.63 -11.84 1.27
N CYS A 53 5.91 -11.60 2.54
CA CYS A 53 5.77 -10.26 3.13
C CYS A 53 6.84 -9.91 4.16
N THR A 54 6.87 -8.64 4.58
CA THR A 54 7.83 -8.11 5.55
C THR A 54 7.62 -8.72 6.94
N SER A 55 6.37 -8.86 7.38
CA SER A 55 6.01 -9.39 8.71
C SER A 55 5.05 -10.58 8.63
N PRO A 56 5.55 -11.81 8.38
CA PRO A 56 4.71 -12.98 8.18
C PRO A 56 3.82 -13.36 9.37
N ARG A 57 4.32 -13.14 10.60
CA ARG A 57 3.57 -13.48 11.82
C ARG A 57 2.30 -12.64 11.94
N GLU A 58 2.44 -11.33 11.76
CA GLU A 58 1.31 -10.38 11.80
C GLU A 58 0.30 -10.67 10.69
N VAL A 59 0.76 -10.93 9.46
CA VAL A 59 -0.13 -11.28 8.34
C VAL A 59 -0.87 -12.59 8.59
N THR A 60 -0.20 -13.60 9.13
CA THR A 60 -0.84 -14.88 9.46
C THR A 60 -1.89 -14.71 10.57
N ALA A 61 -1.59 -13.88 11.58
CA ALA A 61 -2.50 -13.62 12.68
C ALA A 61 -3.74 -12.81 12.25
N SER A 62 -3.56 -11.84 11.34
CA SER A 62 -4.62 -10.90 10.95
C SER A 62 -5.51 -11.40 9.81
N HIS A 63 -4.96 -12.18 8.86
CA HIS A 63 -5.68 -12.64 7.66
C HIS A 63 -5.90 -14.15 7.59
N GLU A 64 -5.39 -14.90 8.57
CA GLU A 64 -5.48 -16.37 8.59
C GLU A 64 -4.91 -17.07 7.33
N VAL A 65 -4.01 -16.40 6.61
CA VAL A 65 -3.30 -16.97 5.45
C VAL A 65 -1.86 -17.34 5.79
N PRO A 66 -1.33 -18.46 5.27
CA PRO A 66 0.08 -18.77 5.43
C PRO A 66 0.97 -17.65 4.87
N ALA A 67 1.95 -17.20 5.64
CA ALA A 67 2.87 -16.16 5.20
C ALA A 67 4.35 -16.57 5.36
N PHE A 68 5.18 -16.08 4.44
CA PHE A 68 6.62 -16.32 4.37
C PHE A 68 7.36 -14.98 4.31
N PRO A 69 8.58 -14.88 4.87
CA PRO A 69 9.34 -13.64 4.83
C PRO A 69 9.83 -13.32 3.41
N ILE A 70 9.77 -12.05 3.01
CA ILE A 70 10.49 -11.56 1.80
C ILE A 70 11.98 -11.86 1.95
N SER A 71 12.53 -11.52 3.11
CA SER A 71 13.93 -11.71 3.48
C SER A 71 14.07 -11.66 4.99
N ASP A 72 14.84 -12.56 5.60
CA ASP A 72 15.16 -12.49 7.03
C ASP A 72 15.95 -11.22 7.41
N ARG A 73 16.50 -10.49 6.42
CA ARG A 73 17.16 -9.19 6.64
C ARG A 73 16.17 -8.08 6.95
N LEU A 74 14.94 -8.21 6.46
CA LEU A 74 13.89 -7.19 6.57
C LEU A 74 12.96 -7.46 7.76
N VAL A 75 13.00 -8.67 8.32
CA VAL A 75 12.37 -8.98 9.61
C VAL A 75 13.16 -8.24 10.69
N LYS A 76 12.53 -7.25 11.35
CA LYS A 76 13.16 -6.47 12.42
C LYS A 76 13.77 -7.40 13.48
N ALA A 77 15.09 -7.41 13.57
CA ALA A 77 15.77 -7.92 14.76
C ALA A 77 15.49 -6.96 15.94
N PRO A 78 15.45 -7.44 17.19
CA PRO A 78 15.34 -6.57 18.36
C PRO A 78 16.44 -5.50 18.33
N ALA A 79 16.08 -4.27 18.72
CA ALA A 79 17.04 -3.19 18.88
C ALA A 79 18.07 -3.57 19.95
N GLY A 80 19.26 -3.98 19.52
CA GLY A 80 20.28 -4.47 20.44
C GLY A 80 21.40 -5.27 19.80
N GLU A 81 21.92 -4.85 18.64
CA GLU A 81 23.27 -5.27 18.24
C GLU A 81 24.07 -4.03 17.80
N GLU A 82 24.72 -3.42 18.78
CA GLU A 82 25.84 -2.52 18.55
C GLU A 82 26.84 -3.18 17.59
N ARG A 83 27.16 -2.50 16.50
CA ARG A 83 28.22 -2.87 15.57
C ARG A 83 29.58 -2.73 16.27
N ARG A 84 29.97 -3.75 17.04
CA ARG A 84 31.34 -3.92 17.54
C ARG A 84 32.26 -4.48 16.45
N GLY A 85 33.42 -3.82 16.29
CA GLY A 85 34.66 -4.48 15.84
C GLY A 85 35.15 -4.08 14.45
N GLY A 86 36.16 -3.20 14.42
CA GLY A 86 37.05 -3.03 13.28
C GLY A 86 37.84 -4.31 13.03
N ASN A 87 37.72 -4.88 11.83
CA ASN A 87 38.53 -5.99 11.34
C ASN A 87 38.91 -5.73 9.88
N GLY A 88 40.15 -6.06 9.51
CA GLY A 88 40.79 -5.76 8.22
C GLY A 88 40.04 -6.30 6.99
N ALA A 89 40.36 -5.75 5.82
CA ALA A 89 39.67 -6.02 4.55
C ALA A 89 39.57 -7.52 4.21
N VAL A 90 40.61 -8.31 4.55
CA VAL A 90 40.67 -9.75 4.32
C VAL A 90 39.67 -10.51 5.20
N ALA A 91 39.56 -10.18 6.49
CA ALA A 91 38.57 -10.80 7.38
C ALA A 91 37.13 -10.45 6.97
N LYS A 92 36.90 -9.22 6.47
CA LYS A 92 35.61 -8.84 5.86
C LYS A 92 35.32 -9.64 4.59
N PHE A 93 36.32 -9.89 3.75
CA PHE A 93 36.19 -10.69 2.53
C PHE A 93 35.90 -12.17 2.83
N ILE A 94 36.65 -12.79 3.75
CA ILE A 94 36.43 -14.17 4.19
C ILE A 94 35.06 -14.34 4.83
N ARG A 95 34.62 -13.41 5.70
CA ARG A 95 33.27 -13.45 6.28
C ARG A 95 32.18 -13.29 5.22
N ARG A 96 32.42 -12.49 4.17
CA ARG A 96 31.48 -12.39 3.02
C ARG A 96 31.39 -13.72 2.28
N LEU A 97 32.51 -14.37 1.98
CA LEU A 97 32.54 -15.61 1.21
C LEU A 97 32.01 -16.82 2.00
N LEU A 98 32.47 -17.01 3.24
CA LEU A 98 32.15 -18.20 4.03
C LEU A 98 30.81 -18.12 4.77
N VAL A 99 30.29 -16.92 5.05
CA VAL A 99 29.04 -16.76 5.83
C VAL A 99 27.92 -16.16 4.98
N ARG A 100 28.19 -15.11 4.19
CA ARG A 100 27.10 -14.45 3.44
C ARG A 100 26.68 -15.24 2.21
N LEU A 101 27.61 -15.84 1.47
CA LEU A 101 27.29 -16.59 0.25
C LEU A 101 26.45 -17.85 0.54
N PRO A 102 26.80 -18.72 1.51
CA PRO A 102 25.99 -19.90 1.81
C PRO A 102 24.63 -19.55 2.41
N ARG A 103 24.55 -18.48 3.24
CA ARG A 103 23.27 -17.98 3.76
C ARG A 103 22.38 -17.44 2.65
N GLU A 104 22.94 -16.75 1.67
CA GLU A 104 22.16 -16.29 0.52
C GLU A 104 21.67 -17.48 -0.30
N LEU A 105 22.50 -18.50 -0.54
CA LEU A 105 22.07 -19.72 -1.21
C LEU A 105 20.94 -20.42 -0.45
N ALA A 106 21.05 -20.54 0.88
CA ALA A 106 19.99 -21.11 1.70
C ALA A 106 18.66 -20.35 1.54
N ARG A 107 18.71 -19.00 1.50
CA ARG A 107 17.52 -18.16 1.27
C ARG A 107 16.93 -18.33 -0.11
N TRP A 108 17.75 -18.50 -1.15
CA TRP A 108 17.27 -18.84 -2.49
C TRP A 108 16.55 -20.18 -2.49
N VAL A 109 17.08 -21.18 -1.78
CA VAL A 109 16.45 -22.50 -1.61
C VAL A 109 15.13 -22.39 -0.83
N GLU A 110 15.10 -21.62 0.25
CA GLU A 110 13.88 -21.39 1.05
C GLU A 110 12.81 -20.66 0.24
N ALA A 111 13.17 -19.59 -0.47
CA ALA A 111 12.26 -18.87 -1.36
C ALA A 111 11.74 -19.77 -2.50
N PHE A 112 12.59 -20.60 -3.09
CA PHE A 112 12.18 -21.58 -4.10
C PHE A 112 11.22 -22.63 -3.54
N ARG A 113 11.42 -23.06 -2.29
CA ARG A 113 10.50 -23.98 -1.58
C ARG A 113 9.18 -23.29 -1.21
N ALA A 114 9.20 -22.02 -0.84
CA ALA A 114 7.99 -21.24 -0.54
C ALA A 114 7.07 -21.13 -1.76
N LEU A 115 7.62 -21.06 -2.98
CA LEU A 115 6.87 -21.10 -4.24
C LEU A 115 6.45 -22.52 -4.69
N LYS A 116 6.58 -23.54 -3.83
CA LYS A 116 6.18 -24.90 -4.18
C LYS A 116 4.66 -24.99 -4.35
N GLY A 117 4.21 -25.21 -5.58
CA GLY A 117 2.80 -25.33 -5.93
C GLY A 117 2.14 -23.99 -6.27
N THR A 118 2.87 -22.87 -6.14
CA THR A 118 2.41 -21.55 -6.58
C THR A 118 2.21 -21.54 -8.08
N ARG A 119 0.99 -21.21 -8.51
CA ARG A 119 0.64 -21.06 -9.91
C ARG A 119 0.74 -19.60 -10.35
N MET A 120 0.46 -18.66 -9.45
CA MET A 120 0.67 -17.23 -9.70
C MET A 120 1.38 -16.55 -8.53
N LEU A 121 2.40 -15.75 -8.83
CA LEU A 121 3.02 -14.80 -7.92
C LEU A 121 2.55 -13.39 -8.30
N VAL A 122 1.87 -12.72 -7.36
CA VAL A 122 1.29 -11.39 -7.55
C VAL A 122 2.06 -10.37 -6.73
N MET A 123 2.85 -9.53 -7.41
CA MET A 123 3.44 -8.33 -6.84
C MET A 123 2.33 -7.32 -6.62
N THR A 124 1.90 -7.18 -5.37
CA THR A 124 0.61 -6.60 -4.99
C THR A 124 0.76 -5.13 -4.63
N GLY A 125 0.21 -4.25 -5.48
CA GLY A 125 -0.08 -2.86 -5.14
C GLY A 125 1.11 -2.05 -4.59
N THR A 126 0.77 -1.04 -3.77
CA THR A 126 1.72 -0.27 -2.94
C THR A 126 2.81 0.49 -3.73
N GLY A 127 3.70 1.19 -3.03
CA GLY A 127 4.82 1.91 -3.66
C GLY A 127 6.07 1.07 -3.92
N MET A 128 5.99 -0.26 -4.04
CA MET A 128 7.15 -1.16 -3.92
C MET A 128 8.30 -0.94 -4.94
N LEU A 129 8.04 -0.25 -6.05
CA LEU A 129 9.05 0.06 -7.09
C LEU A 129 9.63 1.48 -6.96
N GLY A 130 9.54 2.10 -5.79
CA GLY A 130 10.19 3.36 -5.46
C GLY A 130 11.43 3.16 -4.58
N ASP A 131 12.31 4.16 -4.56
CA ASP A 131 13.47 4.23 -3.68
C ASP A 131 13.11 5.12 -2.47
N PHE A 132 12.76 4.49 -1.35
CA PHE A 132 12.47 5.17 -0.09
C PHE A 132 13.72 5.24 0.81
N GLY A 133 14.86 5.60 0.22
CA GLY A 133 16.17 5.55 0.88
C GLY A 133 16.74 4.14 0.97
N ILE A 134 16.37 3.26 0.04
CA ILE A 134 16.83 1.86 0.01
C ILE A 134 17.90 1.66 -1.07
N GLY A 135 18.87 0.80 -0.78
CA GLY A 135 19.89 0.45 -1.75
C GLY A 135 19.41 -0.54 -2.82
N PRO A 136 20.19 -0.74 -3.89
CA PRO A 136 19.88 -1.71 -4.94
C PRO A 136 19.75 -3.16 -4.45
N PHE A 137 20.42 -3.50 -3.33
CA PHE A 137 20.43 -4.86 -2.78
C PHE A 137 19.42 -5.10 -1.63
N ASP A 138 18.50 -4.14 -1.43
CA ASP A 138 17.39 -4.26 -0.48
C ASP A 138 16.14 -4.80 -1.21
N LEU A 139 14.99 -4.12 -1.09
CA LEU A 139 13.71 -4.61 -1.63
C LEU A 139 13.75 -4.84 -3.15
N HIS A 140 14.46 -4.00 -3.92
CA HIS A 140 14.56 -4.16 -5.37
C HIS A 140 15.22 -5.49 -5.76
N TYR A 141 16.29 -5.88 -5.06
CA TYR A 141 16.93 -7.19 -5.27
C TYR A 141 16.00 -8.34 -4.91
N GLU A 142 15.25 -8.21 -3.80
CA GLU A 142 14.28 -9.22 -3.40
C GLU A 142 13.17 -9.38 -4.47
N ILE A 143 12.64 -8.29 -5.01
CA ILE A 143 11.67 -8.31 -6.11
C ILE A 143 12.22 -9.08 -7.32
N LEU A 144 13.47 -8.81 -7.73
CA LEU A 144 14.11 -9.53 -8.84
C LEU A 144 14.31 -11.03 -8.51
N LYS A 145 14.80 -11.36 -7.31
CA LYS A 145 14.99 -12.75 -6.86
C LYS A 145 13.69 -13.52 -6.92
N TRP A 146 12.62 -13.01 -6.31
CA TRP A 146 11.33 -13.68 -6.29
C TRP A 146 10.71 -13.78 -7.70
N SER A 147 10.93 -12.79 -8.55
CA SER A 147 10.55 -12.83 -9.97
C SER A 147 11.24 -13.96 -10.74
N LEU A 148 12.56 -14.10 -10.58
CA LEU A 148 13.34 -15.18 -11.19
C LEU A 148 12.90 -16.56 -10.69
N LEU A 149 12.69 -16.69 -9.38
CA LEU A 149 12.24 -17.94 -8.77
C LEU A 149 10.83 -18.34 -9.22
N ALA A 150 9.91 -17.37 -9.38
CA ALA A 150 8.58 -17.63 -9.94
C ALA A 150 8.68 -18.21 -11.35
N LYS A 151 9.55 -17.67 -12.21
CA LYS A 151 9.77 -18.20 -13.55
C LYS A 151 10.41 -19.58 -13.54
N ALA A 152 11.38 -19.82 -12.66
CA ALA A 152 11.96 -21.14 -12.47
C ALA A 152 10.92 -22.19 -12.01
N ARG A 153 9.89 -21.76 -11.27
CA ARG A 153 8.73 -22.58 -10.87
C ARG A 153 7.62 -22.65 -11.91
N ARG A 154 7.78 -21.99 -13.07
CA ARG A 154 6.76 -21.84 -14.12
C ARG A 154 5.46 -21.20 -13.59
N SER A 155 5.57 -20.36 -12.57
CA SER A 155 4.46 -19.57 -12.05
C SER A 155 4.26 -18.34 -12.94
N LYS A 156 3.01 -17.92 -13.12
CA LYS A 156 2.71 -16.61 -13.69
C LYS A 156 3.18 -15.52 -12.74
N LEU A 157 3.86 -14.51 -13.26
CA LEU A 157 4.36 -13.36 -12.52
C LEU A 157 3.57 -12.12 -12.92
N LEU A 158 2.82 -11.56 -11.98
CA LEU A 158 1.92 -10.44 -12.22
C LEU A 158 2.31 -9.25 -11.35
N PHE A 159 2.51 -8.08 -11.95
CA PHE A 159 2.61 -6.81 -11.24
C PHE A 159 1.27 -6.09 -11.33
N VAL A 160 0.57 -5.97 -10.20
CA VAL A 160 -0.84 -5.59 -10.17
C VAL A 160 -1.01 -4.27 -9.41
N SER A 161 -1.37 -3.21 -10.14
CA SER A 161 -1.46 -1.83 -9.68
C SER A 161 -0.26 -1.39 -8.82
N VAL A 162 0.97 -1.63 -9.28
CA VAL A 162 2.17 -1.25 -8.50
C VAL A 162 2.52 0.22 -8.72
N GLY A 163 2.95 0.90 -7.66
CA GLY A 163 3.51 2.25 -7.72
C GLY A 163 5.02 2.21 -7.97
N ALA A 164 5.52 3.12 -8.80
CA ALA A 164 6.93 3.19 -9.18
C ALA A 164 7.50 4.60 -9.05
N GLY A 165 8.77 4.67 -8.65
CA GLY A 165 9.56 5.89 -8.66
C GLY A 165 9.29 6.88 -7.51
N PRO A 166 10.19 7.88 -7.38
CA PRO A 166 11.47 7.96 -8.07
C PRO A 166 12.47 6.94 -7.51
N ILE A 167 13.44 6.55 -8.34
CA ILE A 167 14.58 5.71 -7.98
C ILE A 167 15.86 6.49 -8.26
N ALA A 168 16.66 6.79 -7.24
CA ALA A 168 17.86 7.58 -7.39
C ALA A 168 18.98 6.76 -8.03
N HIS A 169 19.21 5.54 -7.52
CA HIS A 169 20.37 4.74 -7.89
C HIS A 169 20.19 4.04 -9.27
N PRO A 170 21.12 4.21 -10.24
CA PRO A 170 21.00 3.61 -11.57
C PRO A 170 20.90 2.08 -11.57
N LEU A 171 21.66 1.39 -10.69
CA LEU A 171 21.55 -0.06 -10.54
C LEU A 171 20.16 -0.49 -10.03
N SER A 172 19.54 0.27 -9.13
CA SER A 172 18.17 -0.03 -8.65
C SER A 172 17.17 0.06 -9.81
N ARG A 173 17.31 1.05 -10.69
CA ARG A 173 16.51 1.18 -11.92
C ARG A 173 16.66 -0.07 -12.80
N LEU A 174 17.90 -0.49 -13.06
CA LEU A 174 18.20 -1.66 -13.88
C LEU A 174 17.60 -2.95 -13.28
N ILE A 175 17.74 -3.15 -11.97
CA ILE A 175 17.17 -4.30 -11.25
C ILE A 175 15.63 -4.32 -11.38
N VAL A 176 14.98 -3.18 -11.18
CA VAL A 176 13.52 -3.06 -11.34
C VAL A 176 13.10 -3.36 -12.78
N GLN A 177 13.81 -2.84 -13.78
CA GLN A 177 13.56 -3.11 -15.20
C GLN A 177 13.67 -4.60 -15.53
N TRP A 178 14.69 -5.30 -15.00
CA TRP A 178 14.82 -6.74 -15.17
C TRP A 178 13.71 -7.54 -14.48
N ALA A 179 13.25 -7.12 -13.30
CA ALA A 179 12.14 -7.79 -12.64
C ALA A 179 10.84 -7.63 -13.46
N LEU A 180 10.58 -6.42 -13.97
CA LEU A 180 9.41 -6.12 -14.78
C LEU A 180 9.44 -6.82 -16.17
N SER A 181 10.61 -6.99 -16.78
CA SER A 181 10.72 -7.68 -18.07
C SER A 181 10.38 -9.17 -17.99
N LEU A 182 10.44 -9.76 -16.79
CA LEU A 182 9.98 -11.12 -16.54
C LEU A 182 8.45 -11.20 -16.45
N ALA A 183 7.73 -10.13 -16.16
CA ALA A 183 6.29 -10.20 -15.85
C ALA A 183 5.43 -10.69 -17.03
N ASP A 184 4.44 -11.55 -16.75
CA ASP A 184 3.39 -11.94 -17.71
C ASP A 184 2.27 -10.90 -17.80
N TYR A 185 2.15 -10.06 -16.78
CA TYR A 185 1.21 -8.96 -16.71
C TYR A 185 1.79 -7.81 -15.90
N ARG A 186 1.61 -6.57 -16.38
CA ARG A 186 2.00 -5.35 -15.69
C ARG A 186 0.89 -4.33 -15.71
N SER A 187 0.67 -3.74 -14.55
CA SER A 187 -0.22 -2.61 -14.35
C SER A 187 0.31 -1.71 -13.26
N TYR A 188 0.06 -0.42 -13.42
CA TYR A 188 0.53 0.63 -12.53
C TYR A 188 -0.67 1.31 -11.87
N ARG A 189 -0.49 1.75 -10.62
CA ARG A 189 -1.59 2.35 -9.85
C ARG A 189 -1.98 3.76 -10.31
N ASP A 190 -1.07 4.43 -11.00
CA ASP A 190 -1.17 5.83 -11.39
C ASP A 190 -0.33 6.13 -12.64
N ASP A 191 -0.71 7.18 -13.37
CA ASP A 191 0.00 7.61 -14.58
C ASP A 191 1.44 8.02 -14.28
N PHE A 192 1.71 8.61 -13.12
CA PHE A 192 3.08 8.96 -12.72
C PHE A 192 4.00 7.75 -12.74
N SER A 193 3.57 6.62 -12.17
CA SER A 193 4.35 5.39 -12.10
C SER A 193 4.67 4.84 -13.48
N LYS A 194 3.69 4.86 -14.39
CA LYS A 194 3.88 4.44 -15.79
C LYS A 194 4.85 5.36 -16.53
N HIS A 195 4.64 6.68 -16.46
CA HIS A 195 5.49 7.67 -17.11
C HIS A 195 6.91 7.69 -16.53
N TYR A 196 7.06 7.49 -15.22
CA TYR A 196 8.35 7.39 -14.56
C TYR A 196 9.16 6.22 -15.15
N LEU A 197 8.56 5.03 -15.27
CA LEU A 197 9.24 3.87 -15.87
C LEU A 197 9.61 4.11 -17.33
N ALA A 198 8.72 4.76 -18.11
CA ALA A 198 9.04 5.19 -19.47
C ALA A 198 10.24 6.16 -19.52
N SER A 199 10.30 7.14 -18.61
CA SER A 199 11.38 8.13 -18.55
C SER A 199 12.76 7.55 -18.23
N ILE A 200 12.80 6.39 -17.55
CA ILE A 200 14.05 5.67 -17.27
C ILE A 200 14.38 4.61 -18.33
N GLY A 201 13.63 4.59 -19.45
CA GLY A 201 13.89 3.75 -20.61
C GLY A 201 13.23 2.36 -20.58
N PHE A 202 12.24 2.13 -19.72
CA PHE A 202 11.46 0.89 -19.74
C PHE A 202 10.25 1.00 -20.68
N ASP A 203 10.05 0.01 -21.54
CA ASP A 203 8.87 0.00 -22.42
C ASP A 203 7.60 -0.32 -21.63
N THR A 204 6.70 0.66 -21.58
CA THR A 204 5.40 0.58 -20.89
C THR A 204 4.21 0.73 -21.86
N GLN A 205 4.43 0.71 -23.19
CA GLN A 205 3.38 1.01 -24.16
C GLN A 205 2.16 0.11 -24.02
N ASN A 206 2.40 -1.19 -23.77
CA ASN A 206 1.37 -2.21 -23.63
C ASN A 206 0.89 -2.43 -22.18
N ASP A 207 1.41 -1.64 -21.24
CA ASP A 207 1.09 -1.78 -19.83
C ASP A 207 -0.12 -0.91 -19.45
N PHE A 208 -0.85 -1.33 -18.43
CA PHE A 208 -2.11 -0.70 -18.05
C PHE A 208 -1.95 0.24 -16.86
N VAL A 209 -2.85 1.22 -16.74
CA VAL A 209 -3.04 2.01 -15.54
C VAL A 209 -4.40 1.65 -14.96
N TYR A 210 -4.40 1.25 -13.69
CA TYR A 210 -5.59 0.95 -12.89
C TYR A 210 -5.48 1.70 -11.57
N PRO A 211 -6.57 2.03 -10.88
CA PRO A 211 -6.47 2.69 -9.59
C PRO A 211 -5.82 1.77 -8.53
N ASP A 212 -5.56 2.34 -7.36
CA ASP A 212 -5.09 1.59 -6.20
C ASP A 212 -6.07 0.45 -5.84
N LEU A 213 -5.54 -0.73 -5.49
CA LEU A 213 -6.35 -1.93 -5.25
C LEU A 213 -7.33 -1.75 -4.09
N ALA A 214 -7.02 -0.87 -3.13
CA ALA A 214 -7.90 -0.50 -2.03
C ALA A 214 -9.31 -0.11 -2.50
N PHE A 215 -9.44 0.55 -3.66
CA PHE A 215 -10.74 0.97 -4.19
C PHE A 215 -11.66 -0.20 -4.55
N SER A 216 -11.14 -1.42 -4.72
CA SER A 216 -11.97 -2.59 -5.05
C SER A 216 -12.85 -3.08 -3.91
N LEU A 217 -12.57 -2.66 -2.68
CA LEU A 217 -13.42 -2.96 -1.53
C LEU A 217 -14.51 -1.90 -1.33
N LYS A 218 -15.62 -2.36 -0.73
CA LYS A 218 -16.66 -1.50 -0.17
C LYS A 218 -16.63 -1.73 1.34
N PRO A 219 -16.15 -0.77 2.16
CA PRO A 219 -16.18 -0.95 3.60
C PRO A 219 -17.61 -1.03 4.09
N GLU A 220 -17.86 -1.93 5.04
CA GLU A 220 -19.11 -1.95 5.78
C GLU A 220 -19.05 -0.81 6.79
N LEU A 221 -19.83 0.24 6.56
CA LEU A 221 -19.89 1.36 7.48
C LEU A 221 -20.99 1.12 8.50
N PRO A 222 -20.72 1.34 9.81
CA PRO A 222 -21.82 1.49 10.75
C PRO A 222 -22.72 2.62 10.24
N GLY A 223 -24.04 2.40 10.30
CA GLY A 223 -25.03 3.37 9.85
C GLY A 223 -24.77 4.76 10.47
N PRO A 224 -25.26 5.85 9.85
CA PRO A 224 -24.91 7.20 10.25
C PRO A 224 -25.09 7.37 11.75
N SER A 225 -23.98 7.59 12.47
CA SER A 225 -24.02 7.91 13.89
C SER A 225 -24.66 9.29 14.00
N ARG A 226 -25.94 9.32 14.40
CA ARG A 226 -26.64 10.57 14.74
C ARG A 226 -25.84 11.25 15.84
N ARG A 227 -25.30 12.42 15.53
CA ARG A 227 -24.56 13.22 16.52
C ARG A 227 -25.50 14.19 17.20
N ASP A 228 -25.42 14.23 18.53
CA ASP A 228 -26.16 15.16 19.38
C ASP A 228 -25.53 16.58 19.42
N GLY A 229 -24.67 16.92 18.46
CA GLY A 229 -24.10 18.26 18.31
C GLY A 229 -23.87 18.58 16.84
N GLY A 230 -24.57 19.59 16.31
CA GLY A 230 -24.55 19.97 14.89
C GLY A 230 -23.25 20.60 14.36
N GLY A 231 -22.11 20.34 15.00
CA GLY A 231 -20.80 20.84 14.56
C GLY A 231 -20.20 19.97 13.44
N ARG A 232 -19.53 20.61 12.47
CA ARG A 232 -18.80 19.92 11.41
C ARG A 232 -17.51 19.31 11.95
N VAL A 233 -17.17 18.11 11.48
CA VAL A 233 -16.00 17.36 11.92
C VAL A 233 -14.98 17.22 10.81
N VAL A 234 -13.77 17.69 11.06
CA VAL A 234 -12.66 17.64 10.10
C VAL A 234 -11.66 16.58 10.53
N GLY A 235 -11.35 15.64 9.64
CA GLY A 235 -10.25 14.70 9.82
C GLY A 235 -8.93 15.37 9.46
N LEU A 236 -8.03 15.57 10.41
CA LEU A 236 -6.69 16.11 10.17
C LEU A 236 -5.66 14.98 10.21
N GLY A 237 -5.24 14.52 9.03
CA GLY A 237 -4.24 13.48 8.82
C GLY A 237 -2.82 13.99 9.01
N LEU A 238 -2.20 13.55 10.09
CA LEU A 238 -0.84 13.91 10.49
C LEU A 238 0.19 12.88 9.98
N MET A 239 1.44 13.32 9.87
CA MET A 239 2.57 12.51 9.46
C MET A 239 3.84 13.02 10.13
N ASP A 240 4.68 12.12 10.64
CA ASP A 240 6.04 12.44 11.08
C ASP A 240 6.90 12.73 9.82
N TYR A 241 6.81 13.96 9.30
CA TYR A 241 7.41 14.36 8.03
C TYR A 241 8.76 15.05 8.22
N TYR A 242 9.84 14.43 7.72
CA TYR A 242 11.21 14.95 7.82
C TYR A 242 11.81 15.41 6.48
N GLY A 243 11.01 15.42 5.41
CA GLY A 243 11.49 15.68 4.06
C GLY A 243 11.85 14.41 3.28
N ASN A 244 11.94 14.54 1.96
CA ASN A 244 12.33 13.48 1.02
C ASN A 244 13.76 13.70 0.51
N ASP A 245 14.71 13.96 1.41
CA ASP A 245 16.12 14.10 1.00
C ASP A 245 16.75 12.71 0.76
N PRO A 246 17.14 12.36 -0.48
CA PRO A 246 17.79 11.09 -0.78
C PRO A 246 19.15 10.92 -0.11
N THR A 247 19.74 12.01 0.42
CA THR A 247 21.04 12.00 1.10
C THR A 247 20.96 11.63 2.58
N GLY A 248 19.75 11.43 3.11
CA GLY A 248 19.53 10.98 4.49
C GLY A 248 19.60 12.09 5.54
N ASN A 249 19.70 13.36 5.13
CA ASN A 249 19.53 14.51 6.03
C ASN A 249 18.04 14.83 6.22
N SER A 250 17.30 13.86 6.77
CA SER A 250 16.01 14.11 7.42
C SER A 250 16.22 15.14 8.53
N SER A 251 15.77 16.36 8.30
CA SER A 251 16.04 17.47 9.20
C SER A 251 14.88 17.64 10.17
N GLU A 252 15.18 17.61 11.47
CA GLU A 252 14.25 18.04 12.52
C GLU A 252 13.66 19.43 12.21
N ALA A 253 14.40 20.30 11.50
CA ALA A 253 13.89 21.60 11.06
C ALA A 253 12.69 21.47 10.10
N THR A 254 12.73 20.52 9.16
CA THR A 254 11.60 20.26 8.24
C THR A 254 10.37 19.81 9.01
N TYR A 255 10.57 18.91 9.98
CA TYR A 255 9.51 18.44 10.87
C TYR A 255 8.90 19.60 11.68
N GLN A 256 9.75 20.45 12.29
CA GLN A 256 9.29 21.59 13.06
C GLN A 256 8.52 22.63 12.21
N GLN A 257 8.94 22.86 10.97
CA GLN A 257 8.22 23.73 10.02
C GLN A 257 6.87 23.15 9.63
N TYR A 258 6.80 21.85 9.33
CA TYR A 258 5.54 21.17 9.04
C TYR A 258 4.59 21.23 10.24
N LEU A 259 5.09 20.89 11.43
CA LEU A 259 4.36 20.96 12.70
C LEU A 259 3.82 22.38 12.93
N GLU A 260 4.63 23.43 12.74
CA GLU A 260 4.20 24.82 12.86
C GLU A 260 3.01 25.16 11.96
N LYS A 261 3.08 24.77 10.68
CA LYS A 261 2.03 25.05 9.69
C LYS A 261 0.74 24.29 10.01
N VAL A 262 0.84 23.01 10.37
CA VAL A 262 -0.32 22.18 10.72
C VAL A 262 -0.95 22.64 12.05
N THR A 263 -0.16 22.99 13.08
CA THR A 263 -0.68 23.57 14.33
C THR A 263 -1.43 24.88 14.06
N THR A 264 -0.93 25.71 13.15
CA THR A 264 -1.58 26.98 12.78
C THR A 264 -2.91 26.75 12.07
N PHE A 265 -2.97 25.79 11.14
CA PHE A 265 -4.22 25.40 10.50
C PHE A 265 -5.22 24.77 11.49
N LEU A 266 -4.74 23.94 12.42
CA LEU A 266 -5.55 23.38 13.50
C LEU A 266 -6.17 24.47 14.38
N ALA A 267 -5.38 25.46 14.80
CA ALA A 267 -5.89 26.60 15.57
C ALA A 267 -7.00 27.35 14.81
N TRP A 268 -6.82 27.58 13.51
CA TRP A 268 -7.81 28.22 12.64
C TRP A 268 -9.14 27.44 12.57
N LEU A 269 -9.08 26.10 12.53
CA LEU A 269 -10.26 25.23 12.61
C LEU A 269 -10.96 25.34 13.98
N LEU A 270 -10.20 25.29 15.07
CA LEU A 270 -10.76 25.35 16.42
C LEU A 270 -11.44 26.69 16.72
N GLU A 271 -10.87 27.81 16.25
CA GLU A 271 -11.47 29.15 16.31
C GLU A 271 -12.87 29.20 15.68
N ARG A 272 -13.06 28.49 14.57
CA ARG A 272 -14.31 28.41 13.81
C ARG A 272 -15.28 27.35 14.31
N LYS A 273 -15.03 26.79 15.50
CA LYS A 273 -15.89 25.80 16.16
C LYS A 273 -16.02 24.48 15.41
N TYR A 274 -15.04 24.14 14.56
CA TYR A 274 -14.93 22.76 14.07
C TYR A 274 -14.52 21.84 15.22
N THR A 275 -15.01 20.60 15.17
CA THR A 275 -14.39 19.48 15.87
C THR A 275 -13.33 18.91 14.93
N VAL A 276 -12.11 18.73 15.41
CA VAL A 276 -11.01 18.17 14.66
C VAL A 276 -10.66 16.80 15.22
N ARG A 277 -10.73 15.80 14.34
CA ARG A 277 -10.30 14.43 14.63
C ARG A 277 -8.88 14.26 14.09
N LEU A 278 -7.93 13.97 14.97
CA LEU A 278 -6.56 13.69 14.57
C LEU A 278 -6.49 12.27 14.00
N LEU A 279 -5.87 12.13 12.81
CA LEU A 279 -5.75 10.87 12.09
C LEU A 279 -4.28 10.59 11.82
N ILE A 280 -3.88 9.31 11.88
CA ILE A 280 -2.56 8.84 11.44
C ILE A 280 -2.74 7.69 10.45
N GLY A 281 -1.76 7.49 9.57
CA GLY A 281 -1.81 6.42 8.55
C GLY A 281 -0.83 5.28 8.81
N ASP A 282 0.06 5.45 9.79
CA ASP A 282 1.10 4.49 10.12
C ASP A 282 1.38 4.51 11.63
N ALA A 283 0.91 3.49 12.34
CA ALA A 283 1.04 3.42 13.80
C ALA A 283 2.48 3.17 14.28
N THR A 284 3.39 2.76 13.37
CA THR A 284 4.81 2.57 13.69
C THR A 284 5.59 3.87 13.55
N TYR A 285 5.31 4.64 12.49
CA TYR A 285 6.10 5.81 12.15
C TYR A 285 5.48 7.13 12.62
N ASP A 286 4.15 7.28 12.65
CA ASP A 286 3.47 8.54 13.01
C ASP A 286 3.15 8.61 14.50
N THR A 287 4.17 8.45 15.34
CA THR A 287 3.97 8.34 16.79
C THR A 287 4.10 9.68 17.52
N ARG A 288 4.92 10.60 17.00
CA ARG A 288 5.29 11.82 17.70
C ARG A 288 4.35 12.99 17.40
N ILE A 289 3.98 13.18 16.14
CA ILE A 289 3.27 14.38 15.66
C ILE A 289 1.96 14.67 16.40
N ARG A 290 1.23 13.63 16.84
CA ARG A 290 -0.03 13.78 17.59
C ARG A 290 0.19 14.49 18.93
N GLY A 291 1.17 14.04 19.71
CA GLY A 291 1.52 14.68 20.97
C GLY A 291 2.09 16.07 20.76
N ASP A 292 2.97 16.22 19.76
CA ASP A 292 3.63 17.48 19.47
C ASP A 292 2.65 18.57 19.00
N VAL A 293 1.64 18.25 18.20
CA VAL A 293 0.65 19.25 17.74
C VAL A 293 -0.19 19.79 18.90
N VAL A 294 -0.61 18.91 19.83
CA VAL A 294 -1.39 19.30 21.01
C VAL A 294 -0.52 20.10 21.98
N LYS A 295 0.71 19.64 22.24
CA LYS A 295 1.67 20.36 23.08
C LYS A 295 1.94 21.76 22.53
N LYS A 296 2.10 21.89 21.21
CA LYS A 296 2.36 23.19 20.57
C LYS A 296 1.17 24.14 20.65
N LEU A 297 -0.07 23.64 20.61
CA LEU A 297 -1.26 24.47 20.89
C LEU A 297 -1.26 24.99 22.33
N GLN A 298 -0.89 24.14 23.29
CA GLN A 298 -0.79 24.50 24.71
C GLN A 298 0.30 25.56 24.95
N GLU A 299 1.47 25.41 24.31
CA GLU A 299 2.58 26.37 24.37
C GLU A 299 2.20 27.75 23.82
N ARG A 300 1.29 27.81 22.83
CA ARG A 300 0.73 29.06 22.29
C ARG A 300 -0.34 29.70 23.20
N ALA A 301 -0.66 29.09 24.35
CA ALA A 301 -1.77 29.49 25.23
C ALA A 301 -3.12 29.63 24.49
N PHE A 302 -3.31 28.85 23.42
CA PHE A 302 -4.50 28.91 22.59
C PHE A 302 -5.69 28.25 23.32
N ARG A 303 -6.80 28.97 23.46
CA ARG A 303 -7.99 28.49 24.18
C ARG A 303 -8.98 27.83 23.23
N TYR A 304 -9.30 26.57 23.49
CA TYR A 304 -10.32 25.80 22.79
C TYR A 304 -11.08 24.92 23.80
N ASP A 305 -12.28 24.47 23.44
CA ASP A 305 -12.97 23.44 24.23
C ASP A 305 -12.31 22.10 23.93
N GLU A 306 -11.87 21.37 24.97
CA GLU A 306 -11.19 20.07 24.82
C GLU A 306 -12.02 19.08 23.99
N ARG A 307 -13.35 19.19 24.00
CA ARG A 307 -14.26 18.37 23.18
C ARG A 307 -14.14 18.63 21.68
N GLN A 308 -13.47 19.71 21.28
CA GLN A 308 -13.20 20.01 19.87
C GLN A 308 -12.04 19.20 19.30
N ILE A 309 -11.19 18.57 20.13
CA ILE A 309 -10.13 17.67 19.61
C ILE A 309 -10.47 16.24 19.98
N VAL A 310 -10.57 15.39 18.96
CA VAL A 310 -10.72 13.94 19.14
C VAL A 310 -9.43 13.26 18.73
N ASP A 311 -8.75 12.67 19.71
CA ASP A 311 -7.43 12.06 19.57
C ASP A 311 -7.44 10.60 20.02
N GLU A 312 -8.18 9.75 19.29
CA GLU A 312 -8.32 8.33 19.62
C GLU A 312 -7.17 7.51 19.00
N PRO A 313 -6.63 6.48 19.68
CA PRO A 313 -5.66 5.58 19.07
C PRO A 313 -6.25 4.87 17.85
N VAL A 314 -5.39 4.38 16.96
CA VAL A 314 -5.78 3.57 15.81
C VAL A 314 -4.81 2.41 15.67
N GLY A 315 -5.33 1.19 15.83
CA GLY A 315 -4.60 -0.07 15.78
C GLY A 315 -4.90 -0.92 14.55
N SER A 316 -6.00 -0.65 13.85
CA SER A 316 -6.46 -1.41 12.69
C SER A 316 -6.94 -0.51 11.55
N VAL A 317 -7.13 -1.12 10.36
CA VAL A 317 -7.65 -0.39 9.20
C VAL A 317 -9.12 -0.06 9.38
N GLU A 318 -9.86 -0.97 10.00
CA GLU A 318 -11.28 -0.85 10.30
C GLU A 318 -11.51 0.35 11.22
N GLU A 319 -10.69 0.51 12.27
CA GLU A 319 -10.72 1.68 13.13
C GLU A 319 -10.42 2.98 12.36
N LEU A 320 -9.45 2.98 11.44
CA LEU A 320 -9.16 4.15 10.60
C LEU A 320 -10.34 4.49 9.68
N ILE A 321 -10.99 3.47 9.10
CA ILE A 321 -12.19 3.64 8.27
C ILE A 321 -13.33 4.23 9.10
N ASP A 322 -13.57 3.75 10.31
CA ASP A 322 -14.58 4.30 11.23
C ASP A 322 -14.28 5.75 11.59
N GLN A 323 -13.02 6.06 11.91
CA GLN A 323 -12.56 7.41 12.20
C GLN A 323 -12.75 8.35 11.00
N LEU A 324 -12.46 7.89 9.78
CA LEU A 324 -12.68 8.66 8.55
C LEU A 324 -14.18 8.81 8.23
N ALA A 325 -14.97 7.76 8.40
CA ALA A 325 -16.42 7.77 8.18
C ALA A 325 -17.10 8.81 9.08
N ALA A 326 -16.57 8.99 10.29
CA ALA A 326 -16.92 10.00 11.27
C ALA A 326 -16.52 11.45 10.91
N THR A 327 -15.98 11.73 9.72
CA THR A 327 -15.60 13.10 9.29
C THR A 327 -16.50 13.61 8.16
N ASP A 328 -16.64 14.93 8.06
CA ASP A 328 -17.35 15.62 6.99
C ASP A 328 -16.40 16.00 5.83
N ALA A 329 -15.15 16.29 6.16
CA ALA A 329 -14.06 16.60 5.24
C ALA A 329 -12.72 16.14 5.84
N VAL A 330 -11.73 15.90 4.99
CA VAL A 330 -10.40 15.42 5.41
C VAL A 330 -9.30 16.34 4.86
N VAL A 331 -8.31 16.66 5.68
CA VAL A 331 -7.05 17.26 5.26
C VAL A 331 -5.94 16.31 5.65
N ALA A 332 -5.19 15.73 4.72
CA ALA A 332 -4.23 14.69 5.07
C ALA A 332 -2.95 14.71 4.24
N THR A 333 -1.87 14.25 4.87
CA THR A 333 -0.54 14.09 4.25
C THR A 333 -0.28 12.64 3.82
N ARG A 334 -0.76 11.65 4.59
CA ARG A 334 -0.53 10.22 4.31
C ARG A 334 -1.37 9.75 3.12
N PHE A 335 -0.71 9.09 2.15
CA PHE A 335 -1.33 8.61 0.90
C PHE A 335 -2.60 7.78 1.13
N HIS A 336 -2.57 6.80 2.05
CA HIS A 336 -3.73 5.94 2.25
C HIS A 336 -4.84 6.58 3.08
N ASN A 337 -4.56 7.61 3.88
CA ASN A 337 -5.65 8.41 4.48
C ASN A 337 -6.44 9.09 3.36
N LEU A 338 -5.77 9.57 2.30
CA LEU A 338 -6.42 10.12 1.12
C LEU A 338 -7.20 9.05 0.36
N VAL A 339 -6.60 7.89 0.08
CA VAL A 339 -7.29 6.78 -0.63
C VAL A 339 -8.55 6.34 0.11
N LEU A 340 -8.46 6.08 1.42
CA LEU A 340 -9.59 5.64 2.22
C LEU A 340 -10.65 6.76 2.35
N ALA A 341 -10.25 8.03 2.52
CA ALA A 341 -11.19 9.15 2.53
C ALA A 341 -11.95 9.29 1.21
N LEU A 342 -11.24 9.20 0.07
CA LEU A 342 -11.85 9.24 -1.26
C LEU A 342 -12.80 8.05 -1.47
N MET A 343 -12.42 6.84 -1.04
CA MET A 343 -13.28 5.65 -1.09
C MET A 343 -14.58 5.82 -0.29
N LEU A 344 -14.53 6.59 0.80
CA LEU A 344 -15.66 6.98 1.64
C LEU A 344 -16.39 8.24 1.13
N ASN A 345 -16.05 8.69 -0.09
CA ASN A 345 -16.59 9.87 -0.76
C ASN A 345 -16.43 11.15 0.10
N LYS A 346 -15.42 11.21 0.96
CA LYS A 346 -15.14 12.41 1.76
C LYS A 346 -14.42 13.43 0.88
N PRO A 347 -14.86 14.69 0.84
CA PRO A 347 -14.06 15.76 0.24
C PRO A 347 -12.72 15.89 0.97
N VAL A 348 -11.63 15.94 0.21
CA VAL A 348 -10.25 15.93 0.74
C VAL A 348 -9.42 17.12 0.24
N VAL A 349 -8.65 17.74 1.13
CA VAL A 349 -7.47 18.53 0.78
C VAL A 349 -6.20 17.71 1.05
N ALA A 350 -5.35 17.54 0.04
CA ALA A 350 -4.13 16.75 0.16
C ALA A 350 -2.90 17.64 0.35
N LEU A 351 -2.05 17.27 1.33
CA LEU A 351 -0.72 17.82 1.52
C LEU A 351 0.29 16.88 0.86
N SER A 352 0.61 17.15 -0.39
CA SER A 352 1.41 16.30 -1.26
C SER A 352 2.91 16.44 -0.99
N TYR A 353 3.53 15.37 -0.50
CA TYR A 353 4.99 15.25 -0.43
C TYR A 353 5.60 14.55 -1.66
N HIS A 354 4.77 14.05 -2.57
CA HIS A 354 5.21 13.22 -3.68
C HIS A 354 4.15 13.18 -4.80
N GLU A 355 4.61 13.10 -6.05
CA GLU A 355 3.79 13.02 -7.26
C GLU A 355 2.69 11.95 -7.26
N LYS A 356 2.81 10.89 -6.44
CA LYS A 356 1.77 9.87 -6.29
C LYS A 356 0.48 10.45 -5.69
N ILE A 357 0.60 11.41 -4.77
CA ILE A 357 -0.54 12.09 -4.16
C ILE A 357 -1.17 13.03 -5.19
N ALA A 358 -0.34 13.80 -5.92
CA ALA A 358 -0.84 14.66 -6.99
C ALA A 358 -1.59 13.86 -8.07
N SER A 359 -1.05 12.70 -8.47
CA SER A 359 -1.68 11.80 -9.44
C SER A 359 -2.99 11.21 -8.92
N LEU A 360 -3.03 10.77 -7.65
CA LEU A 360 -4.26 10.29 -7.01
C LEU A 360 -5.34 11.38 -7.00
N MET A 361 -4.99 12.59 -6.57
CA MET A 361 -5.92 13.71 -6.50
C MET A 361 -6.40 14.13 -7.89
N ALA A 362 -5.51 14.16 -8.89
CA ALA A 362 -5.88 14.47 -10.27
C ALA A 362 -6.84 13.42 -10.86
N GLY A 363 -6.54 12.13 -10.68
CA GLY A 363 -7.42 11.04 -11.13
C GLY A 363 -8.79 11.09 -10.46
N ALA A 364 -8.84 11.54 -9.20
CA ALA A 364 -10.08 11.70 -8.45
C ALA A 364 -10.87 12.99 -8.75
N GLY A 365 -10.39 13.84 -9.67
CA GLY A 365 -11.01 15.14 -9.95
C GLY A 365 -10.79 16.20 -8.87
N MET A 366 -9.82 15.97 -7.97
CA MET A 366 -9.53 16.80 -6.80
C MET A 366 -8.19 17.55 -6.92
N ALA A 367 -7.65 17.72 -8.14
CA ALA A 367 -6.35 18.38 -8.38
C ALA A 367 -6.25 19.78 -7.75
N GLU A 368 -7.35 20.54 -7.77
CA GLU A 368 -7.49 21.87 -7.14
C GLU A 368 -7.24 21.85 -5.62
N TYR A 369 -7.55 20.74 -4.97
CA TYR A 369 -7.45 20.54 -3.52
C TYR A 369 -6.16 19.82 -3.15
N CYS A 370 -5.10 19.99 -3.94
CA CYS A 370 -3.80 19.38 -3.69
C CYS A 370 -2.74 20.47 -3.57
N GLN A 371 -1.98 20.46 -2.48
CA GLN A 371 -0.92 21.44 -2.22
C GLN A 371 0.40 20.72 -1.95
N SER A 372 1.51 21.21 -2.51
CA SER A 372 2.83 20.66 -2.20
C SER A 372 3.20 20.98 -0.74
N ILE A 373 3.68 19.97 0.00
CA ILE A 373 4.15 20.15 1.38
C ILE A 373 5.42 21.02 1.45
N HIS A 374 6.22 21.03 0.38
CA HIS A 374 7.48 21.78 0.32
C HIS A 374 7.25 23.30 0.27
N GLY A 375 6.12 23.72 -0.29
CA GLY A 375 5.69 25.12 -0.38
C GLY A 375 4.35 25.34 0.32
N LEU A 376 4.09 24.62 1.41
CA LEU A 376 2.81 24.66 2.12
C LEU A 376 2.56 26.05 2.71
N GLU A 377 1.56 26.77 2.24
CA GLU A 377 1.13 28.05 2.81
C GLU A 377 -0.22 27.90 3.49
N VAL A 378 -0.31 28.30 4.76
CA VAL A 378 -1.51 28.08 5.59
C VAL A 378 -2.70 28.85 5.04
N ASP A 379 -2.50 30.07 4.53
CA ASP A 379 -3.57 30.87 3.92
C ASP A 379 -4.14 30.20 2.66
N SER A 380 -3.27 29.61 1.84
CA SER A 380 -3.69 28.84 0.66
C SER A 380 -4.46 27.58 1.09
N LEU A 381 -3.99 26.88 2.12
CA LEU A 381 -4.69 25.72 2.69
C LEU A 381 -6.08 26.10 3.22
N VAL A 382 -6.19 27.23 3.90
CA VAL A 382 -7.48 27.78 4.36
C VAL A 382 -8.40 28.07 3.18
N GLN A 383 -7.91 28.75 2.14
CA GLN A 383 -8.71 29.05 0.94
C GLN A 383 -9.20 27.77 0.24
N GLN A 384 -8.33 26.77 0.08
CA GLN A 384 -8.68 25.47 -0.48
C GLN A 384 -9.73 24.77 0.38
N PHE A 385 -9.59 24.78 1.71
CA PHE A 385 -10.54 24.16 2.61
C PHE A 385 -11.92 24.84 2.59
N VAL A 386 -11.97 26.18 2.62
CA VAL A 386 -13.24 26.92 2.50
C VAL A 386 -13.93 26.62 1.17
N LYS A 387 -13.18 26.60 0.06
CA LYS A 387 -13.71 26.26 -1.26
C LYS A 387 -14.23 24.82 -1.32
N LEU A 388 -13.52 23.89 -0.68
CA LEU A 388 -13.93 22.49 -0.56
C LEU A 388 -15.25 22.35 0.20
N GLU A 389 -15.43 23.11 1.29
CA GLU A 389 -16.69 23.11 2.04
C GLU A 389 -17.85 23.69 1.26
N GLN A 390 -17.62 24.78 0.50
CA GLN A 390 -18.65 25.38 -0.36
C GLN A 390 -19.13 24.42 -1.44
N ASN A 391 -18.22 23.58 -1.98
CA ASN A 391 -18.52 22.63 -3.04
C ASN A 391 -18.79 21.21 -2.52
N SER A 392 -18.85 20.99 -1.20
CA SER A 392 -18.84 19.67 -0.57
C SER A 392 -19.86 18.69 -1.17
N GLN A 393 -21.10 19.13 -1.40
CA GLN A 393 -22.15 18.27 -1.95
C GLN A 393 -21.87 17.85 -3.40
N ILE A 394 -21.38 18.76 -4.23
CA ILE A 394 -21.04 18.50 -5.63
C ILE A 394 -19.83 17.54 -5.68
N LEU A 395 -18.82 17.80 -4.84
CA LEU A 395 -17.63 16.96 -4.74
C LEU A 395 -17.98 15.54 -4.29
N LYS A 396 -18.85 15.37 -3.29
CA LYS A 396 -19.32 14.05 -2.83
C LYS A 396 -19.94 13.24 -3.98
N SER A 397 -20.87 13.82 -4.73
CA SER A 397 -21.49 13.15 -5.88
C SER A 397 -20.51 12.83 -7.01
N SER A 398 -19.55 13.73 -7.27
CA SER A 398 -18.48 13.47 -8.26
C SER A 398 -17.54 12.35 -7.82
N LEU A 399 -17.20 12.30 -6.52
CA LEU A 399 -16.36 11.26 -5.94
C LEU A 399 -17.06 9.90 -5.99
N GLU A 400 -18.35 9.83 -5.66
CA GLU A 400 -19.16 8.61 -5.77
C GLU A 400 -19.07 7.98 -7.17
N GLN A 401 -19.25 8.79 -8.22
CA GLN A 401 -19.16 8.34 -9.61
C GLN A 401 -17.74 7.86 -9.97
N THR A 402 -16.72 8.60 -9.53
CA THR A 402 -15.32 8.28 -9.78
C THR A 402 -14.93 6.97 -9.10
N VAL A 403 -15.30 6.80 -7.84
CA VAL A 403 -15.00 5.60 -7.05
C VAL A 403 -15.70 4.38 -7.62
N GLU A 404 -16.95 4.50 -8.09
CA GLU A 404 -17.61 3.36 -8.75
C GLU A 404 -16.93 3.00 -10.08
N LYS A 405 -16.52 3.99 -10.88
CA LYS A 405 -15.70 3.75 -12.08
C LYS A 405 -14.38 3.06 -11.75
N TYR A 406 -13.74 3.43 -10.64
CA TYR A 406 -12.52 2.76 -10.17
C TYR A 406 -12.77 1.29 -9.85
N ARG A 407 -13.86 0.99 -9.14
CA ARG A 407 -14.27 -0.40 -8.84
C ARG A 407 -14.51 -1.22 -10.11
N GLU A 408 -15.28 -0.69 -11.05
CA GLU A 408 -15.54 -1.37 -12.33
C GLU A 408 -14.25 -1.63 -13.12
N THR A 409 -13.32 -0.68 -13.08
CA THR A 409 -12.02 -0.81 -13.76
C THR A 409 -11.17 -1.88 -13.08
N LEU A 410 -11.16 -1.95 -11.74
CA LEU A 410 -10.49 -3.01 -11.00
C LEU A 410 -11.13 -4.38 -11.23
N ASP A 411 -12.46 -4.47 -11.30
CA ASP A 411 -13.13 -5.72 -11.66
C ASP A 411 -12.69 -6.23 -13.05
N ARG A 412 -12.56 -5.33 -14.04
CA ARG A 412 -11.98 -5.69 -15.35
C ARG A 412 -10.53 -6.17 -15.24
N GLN A 413 -9.72 -5.56 -14.38
CA GLN A 413 -8.36 -6.04 -14.11
C GLN A 413 -8.37 -7.45 -13.53
N TYR A 414 -9.18 -7.70 -12.50
CA TYR A 414 -9.26 -9.00 -11.84
C TYR A 414 -9.73 -10.10 -12.80
N VAL A 415 -10.78 -9.84 -13.59
CA VAL A 415 -11.22 -10.74 -14.66
C VAL A 415 -10.08 -11.05 -15.62
N ARG A 416 -9.31 -10.03 -16.03
CA ARG A 416 -8.19 -10.21 -16.96
C ARG A 416 -7.08 -11.08 -16.39
N ILE A 417 -6.65 -10.83 -15.16
CA ILE A 417 -5.50 -11.54 -14.57
C ILE A 417 -5.86 -12.97 -14.13
N PHE A 418 -7.13 -13.23 -13.81
CA PHE A 418 -7.61 -14.55 -13.39
C PHE A 418 -8.31 -15.35 -14.51
N ARG A 419 -8.52 -14.78 -15.70
CA ARG A 419 -9.27 -15.43 -16.80
C ARG A 419 -8.90 -16.89 -17.03
N ASP A 420 -7.62 -17.16 -17.29
CA ASP A 420 -7.16 -18.52 -17.61
C ASP A 420 -7.35 -19.48 -16.43
N GLU A 421 -7.31 -18.98 -15.21
CA GLU A 421 -7.55 -19.77 -13.99
C GLU A 421 -9.02 -20.16 -13.87
N VAL A 422 -9.91 -19.18 -14.08
CA VAL A 422 -11.35 -19.39 -14.07
C VAL A 422 -11.76 -20.40 -15.16
N GLU A 423 -11.22 -20.25 -16.37
CA GLU A 423 -11.48 -21.18 -17.47
C GLU A 423 -11.01 -22.62 -17.13
N LEU A 424 -9.91 -22.78 -16.39
CA LEU A 424 -9.43 -24.09 -15.94
C LEU A 424 -10.29 -24.67 -14.80
N GLU A 425 -10.79 -23.84 -13.89
CA GLU A 425 -11.72 -24.27 -12.83
C GLU A 425 -13.09 -24.67 -13.41
N GLN A 426 -13.52 -24.07 -14.52
CA GLN A 426 -14.85 -24.31 -15.12
C GLN A 426 -14.93 -25.44 -16.15
N ARG A 427 -13.81 -25.98 -16.66
CA ARG A 427 -13.85 -27.10 -17.63
C ARG A 427 -14.58 -28.31 -17.02
N PRO A 428 -15.55 -28.97 -17.71
CA PRO A 428 -16.11 -30.23 -17.24
C PRO A 428 -15.05 -31.34 -17.25
N ASP A 429 -15.11 -32.29 -16.31
CA ASP A 429 -14.27 -33.49 -16.37
C ASP A 429 -14.51 -34.20 -17.70
N GLY A 430 -13.48 -34.24 -18.55
CA GLY A 430 -13.53 -34.99 -19.80
C GLY A 430 -13.74 -36.46 -19.51
N ARG A 431 -14.96 -36.95 -19.71
CA ARG A 431 -15.26 -38.37 -19.86
C ARG A 431 -14.34 -38.96 -20.93
N ASN A 432 -13.80 -40.13 -20.61
CA ASN A 432 -13.13 -41.05 -21.52
C ASN A 432 -13.83 -41.09 -22.90
N GLY A 433 -13.17 -40.57 -23.92
CA GLY A 433 -13.45 -40.90 -25.31
C GLY A 433 -12.71 -42.18 -25.70
N THR A 434 -13.05 -43.31 -25.06
CA THR A 434 -12.83 -44.64 -25.63
C THR A 434 -14.19 -45.13 -26.10
N GLY A 435 -14.59 -44.67 -27.29
CA GLY A 435 -15.68 -45.26 -28.06
C GLY A 435 -15.07 -46.00 -29.23
N THR A 436 -14.64 -47.23 -28.99
CA THR A 436 -14.61 -48.27 -30.03
C THR A 436 -15.88 -49.09 -29.90
N ASP A 437 -16.46 -49.35 -31.07
CA ASP A 437 -17.42 -50.39 -31.46
C ASP A 437 -18.92 -50.07 -31.41
N GLY A 438 -19.46 -50.07 -32.64
CA GLY A 438 -20.84 -49.95 -33.10
C GLY A 438 -20.82 -49.90 -34.62
#